data_AF-A0A950CV68-F1
#
_entry.id   AF-A0A950CV68-F1
#
_cell.length_a   1.000
_cell.length_b   1.000
_cell.length_c   1.000
_cell.angle_alpha   90.00
_cell.angle_beta   90.00
_cell.angle_gamma   90.00
#
_symmetry.space_group_name_H-M   'P 1'
#
loop_
_entity.id
_entity.type
_entity.pdbx_description
1 polymer ?
#
loop_
_entity_poly.entity_id
_entity_poly.type
_entity_poly.pdbx_seq_one_letter_code
_entity_poly.pdbx_strand_id
1 'polypeptide(L)'
;MAAVIQLPQSPFWAKRQKQPPTRQPNGASRTREYLTSDEIERMITAARQGGGRLAERDALLIMVAYRHGFRASELIALRWDQIDLKAGTIHVSRLKHGSPSSHPLRGPELRALRAWKRQQPDTAPYVFTSLRGGPMTRRTVHHVIA
;
A
#
# COMPACT_ATOMS: atom_id res chain seq x y z
N MET A 1 70.07 -29.27 -11.10
CA MET A 1 68.64 -29.60 -11.17
C MET A 1 67.90 -28.76 -10.14
N ALA A 2 67.19 -27.71 -10.56
CA ALA A 2 66.29 -26.96 -9.71
C ALA A 2 65.06 -26.60 -10.55
N ALA A 3 63.94 -27.25 -10.27
CA ALA A 3 62.67 -27.00 -10.96
C ALA A 3 62.07 -25.70 -10.40
N VAL A 4 62.03 -24.66 -11.23
CA VAL A 4 61.30 -23.43 -10.93
C VAL A 4 59.82 -23.75 -11.06
N ILE A 5 59.12 -23.80 -9.93
CA ILE A 5 57.66 -23.98 -9.88
C ILE A 5 57.02 -22.67 -10.33
N GLN A 6 56.43 -22.67 -11.52
CA GLN A 6 55.71 -21.54 -12.07
C GLN A 6 54.29 -21.52 -11.49
N LEU A 7 53.99 -20.54 -10.62
CA LEU A 7 52.67 -20.37 -10.04
C LEU A 7 51.66 -19.85 -11.10
N PRO A 8 50.42 -20.37 -11.14
CA PRO A 8 49.39 -19.91 -12.06
C PRO A 8 49.00 -18.45 -11.76
N GLN A 9 49.04 -17.60 -12.79
CA GLN A 9 48.76 -16.16 -12.73
C GLN A 9 47.25 -15.84 -12.72
N SER A 10 46.47 -16.49 -11.85
CA SER A 10 45.06 -16.14 -11.69
C SER A 10 44.77 -15.69 -10.26
N PRO A 11 44.41 -14.41 -10.02
CA PRO A 11 44.01 -13.97 -8.70
C PRO A 11 42.75 -14.73 -8.23
N PHE A 12 42.87 -15.48 -7.14
CA PHE A 12 41.78 -16.24 -6.49
C PHE A 12 40.59 -15.36 -6.05
N TRP A 13 40.75 -14.03 -6.03
CA TRP A 13 39.73 -13.07 -5.63
C TRP A 13 38.82 -12.59 -6.76
N ALA A 14 39.07 -12.97 -8.02
CA ALA A 14 38.23 -12.61 -9.16
C ALA A 14 36.90 -13.39 -9.17
N LYS A 15 36.12 -13.28 -8.10
CA LYS A 15 34.72 -13.67 -8.09
C LYS A 15 33.99 -12.71 -9.03
N ARG A 16 33.66 -13.21 -10.22
CA ARG A 16 32.70 -12.57 -11.14
C ARG A 16 31.42 -12.31 -10.35
N GLN A 17 31.26 -11.09 -9.84
CA GLN A 17 30.05 -10.70 -9.15
C GLN A 17 28.91 -10.77 -10.17
N LYS A 18 27.98 -11.71 -9.98
CA LYS A 18 26.77 -11.77 -10.78
C LYS A 18 26.01 -10.48 -10.51
N GLN A 19 26.07 -9.54 -11.45
CA GLN A 19 25.26 -8.33 -11.35
C GLN A 19 23.78 -8.74 -11.33
N PRO A 20 22.97 -8.13 -10.45
CA PRO A 20 21.54 -8.40 -10.43
C PRO A 20 20.95 -8.04 -11.80
N PRO A 21 19.93 -8.78 -12.27
CA PRO A 21 19.33 -8.53 -13.57
C PRO A 21 18.81 -7.09 -13.64
N THR A 22 19.12 -6.40 -14.73
CA THR A 22 18.66 -5.04 -14.98
C THR A 22 17.14 -5.03 -15.02
N ARG A 23 16.52 -4.12 -14.25
CA ARG A 23 15.06 -3.97 -14.25
C ARG A 23 14.59 -3.60 -15.67
N GLN A 24 13.82 -4.49 -16.29
CA GLN A 24 13.17 -4.16 -17.56
C GLN A 24 12.07 -3.11 -17.34
N PRO A 25 11.84 -2.21 -18.32
CA PRO A 25 10.69 -1.31 -18.30
C PRO A 25 9.39 -2.10 -18.16
N ASN A 26 8.41 -1.54 -17.45
CA ASN A 26 7.15 -2.25 -17.19
C ASN A 26 6.44 -2.67 -18.49
N GLY A 27 6.39 -1.78 -19.49
CA GLY A 27 5.79 -2.06 -20.79
C GLY A 27 6.50 -3.12 -21.64
N ALA A 28 7.73 -3.50 -21.30
CA ALA A 28 8.44 -4.60 -21.98
C ALA A 28 8.03 -5.98 -21.44
N SER A 29 7.50 -6.05 -20.22
CA SER A 29 7.14 -7.31 -19.54
C SER A 29 5.64 -7.47 -19.28
N ARG A 30 4.87 -6.36 -19.27
CA ARG A 30 3.45 -6.37 -18.93
C ARG A 30 2.61 -5.91 -20.11
N THR A 31 1.59 -6.69 -20.45
CA THR A 31 0.56 -6.31 -21.43
C THR A 31 -0.38 -5.23 -20.91
N ARG A 32 -0.55 -5.11 -19.57
CA ARG A 32 -1.44 -4.15 -18.92
C ARG A 32 -0.85 -3.66 -17.59
N GLU A 33 -1.02 -2.38 -17.29
CA GLU A 33 -0.48 -1.74 -16.07
C GLU A 33 -1.55 -1.35 -15.03
N TYR A 34 -2.81 -1.71 -15.27
CA TYR A 34 -3.92 -1.42 -14.36
C TYR A 34 -4.70 -2.69 -13.99
N LEU A 35 -5.42 -2.59 -12.87
CA LEU A 35 -6.28 -3.66 -12.35
C LEU A 35 -7.72 -3.46 -12.84
N THR A 36 -8.42 -4.56 -13.11
CA THR A 36 -9.87 -4.54 -13.34
C THR A 36 -10.64 -4.44 -12.02
N SER A 37 -11.92 -4.10 -12.09
CA SER A 37 -12.78 -4.07 -10.90
C SER A 37 -12.82 -5.43 -10.18
N ASP A 38 -12.92 -6.54 -10.93
CA ASP A 38 -12.92 -7.89 -10.36
C ASP A 38 -11.59 -8.25 -9.69
N GLU A 39 -10.46 -7.78 -10.24
CA GLU A 39 -9.14 -7.96 -9.61
C GLU A 39 -9.03 -7.18 -8.31
N ILE A 40 -9.55 -5.95 -8.27
CA ILE A 40 -9.62 -5.16 -7.05
C ILE A 40 -10.51 -5.84 -6.00
N GLU A 41 -11.66 -6.38 -6.40
CA GLU A 41 -12.55 -7.09 -5.47
C GLU A 41 -11.90 -8.35 -4.90
N ARG A 42 -11.18 -9.11 -5.74
CA ARG A 42 -10.36 -10.25 -5.28
C ARG A 42 -9.26 -9.80 -4.32
N MET A 43 -8.60 -8.68 -4.59
CA MET A 43 -7.56 -8.12 -3.73
C MET A 43 -8.12 -7.68 -2.36
N ILE A 44 -9.28 -7.01 -2.33
CA ILE A 44 -9.97 -6.63 -1.08
C ILE A 44 -10.35 -7.89 -0.28
N THR A 45 -10.84 -8.92 -0.96
CA THR A 45 -11.23 -10.19 -0.33
C THR A 45 -10.02 -10.91 0.25
N ALA A 46 -8.92 -11.00 -0.50
CA ALA A 46 -7.67 -11.59 -0.03
C ALA A 46 -7.10 -10.85 1.19
N ALA A 47 -7.10 -9.51 1.17
CA ALA A 47 -6.66 -8.70 2.29
C ALA A 47 -7.47 -8.97 3.57
N ARG A 48 -8.79 -9.17 3.45
CA ARG A 48 -9.65 -9.55 4.59
C ARG A 48 -9.39 -10.98 5.08
N GLN A 49 -9.08 -11.90 4.18
CA GLN A 49 -8.83 -13.32 4.50
C GLN A 49 -7.45 -13.58 5.12
N GLY A 50 -6.53 -12.63 5.06
CA GLY A 50 -5.17 -12.77 5.62
C GLY A 50 -5.11 -12.98 7.14
N GLY A 51 -6.24 -12.90 7.85
CA GLY A 51 -6.39 -13.35 9.25
C GLY A 51 -5.68 -12.49 10.31
N GLY A 52 -4.94 -11.46 9.92
CA GLY A 52 -4.27 -10.55 10.84
C GLY A 52 -5.23 -9.55 11.52
N ARG A 53 -4.82 -9.00 12.66
CA ARG A 53 -5.57 -7.93 13.38
C ARG A 53 -5.85 -6.69 12.53
N LEU A 54 -5.09 -6.51 11.44
CA LEU A 54 -5.21 -5.39 10.51
C LEU A 54 -5.91 -5.77 9.19
N ALA A 55 -6.40 -7.00 9.05
CA ALA A 55 -7.00 -7.48 7.80
C ALA A 55 -8.20 -6.61 7.35
N GLU A 56 -9.07 -6.21 8.29
CA GLU A 56 -10.19 -5.31 7.99
C GLU A 56 -9.71 -3.89 7.63
N ARG A 57 -8.66 -3.40 8.30
CA ARG A 57 -8.03 -2.11 7.96
C ARG A 57 -7.51 -2.14 6.53
N ASP A 58 -6.80 -3.20 6.17
CA ASP A 58 -6.12 -3.33 4.87
C ASP A 58 -7.12 -3.51 3.73
N ALA A 59 -8.17 -4.31 3.95
CA ALA A 59 -9.29 -4.41 3.02
C ALA A 59 -10.02 -3.08 2.82
N LEU A 60 -10.28 -2.34 3.90
CA LEU A 60 -10.89 -1.01 3.85
C LEU A 60 -9.98 0.01 3.15
N LEU A 61 -8.68 -0.04 3.42
CA LEU A 61 -7.67 0.82 2.82
C LEU A 61 -7.69 0.70 1.30
N ILE A 62 -7.69 -0.53 0.79
CA ILE A 62 -7.76 -0.81 -0.66
C ILE A 62 -9.08 -0.29 -1.23
N MET A 63 -10.21 -0.55 -0.56
CA MET A 63 -11.53 -0.13 -1.01
C MET A 63 -11.65 1.40 -1.16
N VAL A 64 -11.24 2.15 -0.13
CA VAL A 64 -11.28 3.62 -0.10
C VAL A 64 -10.29 4.21 -1.11
N ALA A 65 -9.10 3.63 -1.22
CA ALA A 65 -8.10 4.06 -2.20
C ALA A 65 -8.61 3.92 -3.64
N TYR A 66 -9.24 2.79 -3.97
CA TYR A 66 -9.78 2.53 -5.30
C TYR A 66 -10.95 3.46 -5.65
N ARG A 67 -11.93 3.63 -4.75
CA ARG A 67 -13.15 4.39 -5.06
C ARG A 67 -12.94 5.90 -5.13
N HIS A 68 -12.08 6.44 -4.28
CA HIS A 68 -11.85 7.88 -4.20
C HIS A 68 -10.54 8.32 -4.85
N GLY A 69 -9.72 7.38 -5.35
CA GLY A 69 -8.45 7.69 -6.00
C GLY A 69 -7.48 8.40 -5.06
N PHE A 70 -7.38 7.97 -3.80
CA PHE A 70 -6.44 8.55 -2.84
C PHE A 70 -5.00 8.23 -3.22
N ARG A 71 -4.11 9.24 -3.14
CA ARG A 71 -2.67 8.97 -3.16
C ARG A 71 -2.26 8.31 -1.85
N ALA A 72 -1.20 7.50 -1.86
CA ALA A 72 -0.70 6.84 -0.64
C ALA A 72 -0.44 7.82 0.52
N SER A 73 0.09 9.02 0.22
CA SER A 73 0.31 10.06 1.24
C SER A 73 -0.98 10.73 1.75
N GLU A 74 -2.02 10.82 0.93
CA GLU A 74 -3.32 11.34 1.35
C GLU A 74 -4.04 10.30 2.22
N LEU A 75 -3.94 9.03 1.85
CA LEU A 75 -4.57 7.92 2.54
C LEU A 75 -4.05 7.74 3.97
N ILE A 76 -2.73 7.82 4.18
CA ILE A 76 -2.14 7.73 5.54
C ILE A 76 -2.44 8.96 6.41
N ALA A 77 -2.77 10.09 5.79
CA ALA A 77 -3.08 11.33 6.48
C ALA A 77 -4.60 11.53 6.68
N LEU A 78 -5.43 10.60 6.19
CA LEU A 78 -6.88 10.70 6.30
C LEU A 78 -7.33 10.64 7.74
N ARG A 79 -8.13 11.62 8.14
CA ARG A 79 -8.63 11.78 9.51
C ARG A 79 -10.13 11.56 9.63
N TRP A 80 -10.59 11.22 10.83
CA TRP A 80 -12.01 10.99 11.09
C TRP A 80 -12.86 12.27 11.02
N ASP A 81 -12.27 13.44 11.25
CA ASP A 81 -12.94 14.74 11.12
C ASP A 81 -13.29 15.10 9.66
N GLN A 82 -12.60 14.49 8.70
CA GLN A 82 -12.89 14.62 7.26
C GLN A 82 -14.03 13.71 6.78
N ILE A 83 -14.53 12.81 7.64
CA ILE A 83 -15.54 11.82 7.28
C ILE A 83 -16.83 12.07 8.06
N ASP A 84 -17.87 12.47 7.34
CA ASP A 84 -19.21 12.48 7.88
C ASP A 84 -19.88 11.11 7.66
N LEU A 85 -19.84 10.25 8.68
CA LEU A 85 -20.47 8.93 8.66
C LEU A 85 -22.01 8.99 8.73
N LYS A 86 -22.61 10.13 9.09
CA LYS A 86 -24.05 10.32 9.11
C LYS A 86 -24.55 10.78 7.74
N ALA A 87 -23.95 11.82 7.18
CA ALA A 87 -24.26 12.32 5.85
C ALA A 87 -23.72 11.42 4.72
N GLY A 88 -22.78 10.51 5.04
CA GLY A 88 -22.20 9.61 4.06
C GLY A 88 -21.29 10.31 3.07
N THR A 89 -20.48 11.26 3.54
CA THR A 89 -19.59 12.06 2.70
C THR A 89 -18.17 12.05 3.26
N ILE A 90 -17.18 12.03 2.37
CA ILE A 90 -15.76 12.18 2.70
C ILE A 90 -15.19 13.43 2.03
N HIS A 91 -14.56 14.28 2.83
CA HIS A 91 -13.87 15.48 2.36
C HIS A 91 -12.40 15.18 2.11
N VAL A 92 -12.00 15.22 0.84
CA VAL A 92 -10.63 14.89 0.44
C VAL A 92 -9.81 16.15 0.24
N SER A 93 -8.91 16.42 1.19
CA SER A 93 -7.88 17.44 1.07
C SER A 93 -6.74 16.91 0.20
N ARG A 94 -6.82 17.17 -1.12
CA ARG A 94 -5.81 16.70 -2.08
C ARG A 94 -4.48 17.40 -1.85
N LEU A 95 -3.39 16.65 -1.95
CA LEU A 95 -2.04 17.19 -1.80
C LEU A 95 -1.51 17.78 -3.13
N LYS A 96 -0.40 18.52 -3.01
CA LYS A 96 0.33 19.22 -4.09
C LYS A 96 -0.54 20.30 -4.75
N HIS A 97 -1.07 20.02 -5.94
CA HIS A 97 -1.87 20.93 -6.75
C HIS A 97 -3.27 20.36 -7.00
N GLY A 98 -3.70 19.38 -6.20
CA GLY A 98 -5.04 18.83 -6.32
C GLY A 98 -6.07 19.76 -5.68
N SER A 99 -7.21 19.94 -6.35
CA SER A 99 -8.33 20.68 -5.78
C SER A 99 -9.05 19.82 -4.72
N PRO A 100 -9.38 20.38 -3.54
CA PRO A 100 -10.15 19.66 -2.55
C PRO A 100 -11.51 19.26 -3.13
N SER A 101 -11.98 18.07 -2.78
CA SER A 101 -13.23 17.53 -3.33
C SER A 101 -13.98 16.72 -2.27
N SER A 102 -15.32 16.78 -2.33
CA SER A 102 -16.21 15.98 -1.49
C SER A 102 -16.71 14.79 -2.30
N HIS A 103 -16.59 13.59 -1.75
CA HIS A 103 -16.99 12.36 -2.43
C HIS A 103 -18.09 11.67 -1.60
N PRO A 104 -19.11 11.07 -2.24
CA PRO A 104 -20.12 10.30 -1.53
C PRO A 104 -19.56 8.93 -1.13
N LEU A 105 -19.88 8.49 0.09
CA LEU A 105 -19.57 7.15 0.60
C LEU A 105 -20.75 6.22 0.33
N ARG A 106 -20.48 5.07 -0.30
CA ARG A 106 -21.52 4.08 -0.60
C ARG A 106 -21.77 3.14 0.59
N GLY A 107 -22.89 2.43 0.55
CA GLY A 107 -23.31 1.53 1.63
C GLY A 107 -22.24 0.52 2.12
N PRO A 108 -21.52 -0.19 1.22
CA PRO A 108 -20.43 -1.07 1.64
C PRO A 108 -19.30 -0.35 2.39
N GLU A 109 -18.91 0.84 1.91
CA GLU A 109 -17.83 1.64 2.51
C GLU A 109 -18.25 2.18 3.88
N LEU A 110 -19.48 2.69 3.99
CA LEU A 110 -20.01 3.17 5.26
C LEU A 110 -20.08 2.07 6.31
N ARG A 111 -20.52 0.87 5.92
CA ARG A 111 -20.53 -0.29 6.83
C ARG A 111 -19.13 -0.65 7.31
N ALA A 112 -18.17 -0.70 6.38
CA ALA A 112 -16.78 -1.01 6.70
C ALA A 112 -16.12 0.07 7.58
N LEU A 113 -16.30 1.36 7.25
CA LEU A 113 -15.80 2.49 8.04
C LEU A 113 -16.39 2.50 9.46
N ARG A 114 -17.70 2.27 9.60
CA ARG A 114 -18.35 2.20 10.93
C ARG A 114 -17.84 1.01 11.73
N ALA A 115 -17.67 -0.15 11.10
CA ALA A 115 -17.12 -1.34 11.75
C ALA A 115 -15.68 -1.09 12.22
N TRP A 116 -14.86 -0.47 11.37
CA TRP A 116 -13.49 -0.12 11.68
C TRP A 116 -13.37 0.94 12.78
N LYS A 117 -14.23 1.97 12.76
CA LYS A 117 -14.25 3.01 13.80
C LYS A 117 -14.51 2.43 15.19
N ARG A 118 -15.41 1.44 15.32
CA ARG A 118 -15.70 0.77 16.60
C ARG A 118 -14.52 -0.01 17.19
N GLN A 119 -13.54 -0.40 16.38
CA GLN A 119 -12.36 -1.13 16.84
C GLN A 119 -11.23 -0.19 17.29
N GLN A 120 -11.37 1.12 17.03
CA GLN A 120 -10.37 2.11 17.38
C GLN A 120 -10.80 2.90 18.63
N PRO A 121 -9.84 3.40 19.42
CA PRO A 121 -10.15 4.37 20.47
C PRO A 121 -10.78 5.63 19.89
N ASP A 122 -11.72 6.24 20.60
CA ASP A 122 -12.36 7.49 20.17
C ASP A 122 -11.36 8.66 20.04
N THR A 123 -10.21 8.56 20.71
CA THR A 123 -9.12 9.54 20.65
C THR A 123 -8.25 9.41 19.39
N ALA A 124 -8.41 8.35 18.59
CA ALA A 124 -7.61 8.15 17.39
C ALA A 124 -7.98 9.18 16.30
N PRO A 125 -7.08 10.09 15.89
CA PRO A 125 -7.42 11.12 14.92
C PRO A 125 -7.42 10.60 13.48
N TYR A 126 -6.58 9.60 13.19
CA TYR A 126 -6.40 9.03 11.85
C TYR A 126 -7.31 7.84 11.61
N VAL A 127 -7.80 7.71 10.38
CA VAL A 127 -8.63 6.57 9.96
C VAL A 127 -7.79 5.30 9.90
N PHE A 128 -6.59 5.39 9.32
CA PHE A 128 -5.68 4.26 9.14
C PHE A 128 -4.47 4.39 10.06
N THR A 129 -4.46 3.55 11.10
CA THR A 129 -3.40 3.51 12.12
C THR A 129 -2.58 2.22 12.01
N SER A 130 -1.36 2.28 12.54
CA SER A 130 -0.50 1.10 12.73
C SER A 130 -0.94 0.29 13.96
N LEU A 131 -0.38 -0.92 14.16
CA LEU A 131 -0.62 -1.71 15.38
C LEU A 131 -0.28 -0.97 16.68
N ARG A 132 0.58 0.05 16.60
CA ARG A 132 0.99 0.88 17.75
C ARG A 132 0.09 2.12 17.95
N GLY A 133 -1.01 2.24 17.20
CA GLY A 133 -1.94 3.37 17.28
C GLY A 133 -1.47 4.66 16.59
N GLY A 134 -0.18 4.77 16.25
CA GLY A 134 0.34 5.89 15.46
C GLY A 134 -0.06 5.82 13.98
N PRO A 135 0.13 6.93 13.22
CA PRO A 135 -0.20 6.98 11.79
C PRO A 135 0.56 5.92 10.99
N MET A 136 -0.10 5.37 9.97
CA MET A 136 0.51 4.41 9.06
C MET A 136 1.57 5.08 8.17
N THR A 137 2.63 4.35 7.80
CA THR A 137 3.65 4.90 6.89
C THR A 137 3.30 4.61 5.44
N ARG A 138 3.78 5.46 4.51
CA ARG A 138 3.66 5.21 3.06
C ARG A 138 4.23 3.85 2.66
N ARG A 139 5.34 3.42 3.28
CA ARG A 139 5.95 2.11 3.01
C ARG A 139 5.03 0.96 3.37
N THR A 140 4.30 1.09 4.48
CA THR A 140 3.31 0.08 4.88
C THR A 140 2.18 -0.02 3.86
N VAL A 141 1.72 1.11 3.30
CA VAL A 141 0.69 1.10 2.24
C VAL A 141 1.17 0.31 1.03
N HIS A 142 2.42 0.54 0.60
CA HIS A 142 2.99 -0.24 -0.51
C HIS A 142 3.06 -1.74 -0.19
N HIS A 143 3.39 -2.13 1.05
CA HIS A 143 3.43 -3.54 1.44
C HIS A 143 2.06 -4.21 1.52
N VAL A 144 1.01 -3.44 1.80
CA VAL A 144 -0.37 -3.95 1.78
C VAL A 144 -0.86 -4.19 0.34
N ILE A 145 -0.39 -3.38 -0.61
CA ILE A 145 -0.86 -3.39 -2.01
C ILE A 145 0.03 -4.26 -2.93
N ALA A 146 1.32 -4.41 -2.64
CA ALA A 146 2.33 -5.05 -3.48
C ALA A 146 3.06 -6.17 -2.74
#